data_AF-A0A399E756-F1
#
_entry.id   AF-A0A399E756-F1
#
_cell.length_a   1.000
_cell.length_b   1.000
_cell.length_c   1.000
_cell.angle_alpha   90.00
_cell.angle_beta   90.00
_cell.angle_gamma   90.00
#
_symmetry.space_group_name_H-M   'P 1'
#
loop_
_entity.id
_entity.type
_entity.pdbx_description
1 polymer ?
#
loop_
_entity_poly.entity_id
_entity_poly.type
_entity_poly.pdbx_seq_one_letter_code
_entity_poly.pdbx_strand_id
1 'polypeptide(L)'
;MDEKLNPLRLVLLTVLIGYFAFLFTRPQPEEPLVTQVPAPATTPAPTATPTNCLGQITQVAQGVNEIRLTITGSAERILVYTDQGNITASTSETGSAGEYRIRTPAPTTAVQLDDCPVLNLR
;
A
#
# COMPACT_ATOMS: atom_id res chain seq x y z
N MET A 1 47.38 16.00 -17.28
CA MET A 1 46.33 16.37 -16.30
C MET A 1 46.58 15.52 -15.08
N ASP A 2 47.38 16.04 -14.15
CA ASP A 2 47.64 15.41 -12.85
C ASP A 2 46.38 15.47 -12.00
N GLU A 3 45.48 14.50 -12.19
CA GLU A 3 44.40 14.28 -11.25
C GLU A 3 45.00 13.58 -10.02
N LYS A 4 45.56 14.40 -9.13
CA LYS A 4 46.09 13.98 -7.83
C LYS A 4 44.94 13.33 -7.09
N LEU A 5 44.90 11.98 -7.10
CA LEU A 5 43.85 11.19 -6.51
C LEU A 5 43.78 11.53 -5.02
N ASN A 6 42.83 12.38 -4.64
CA ASN A 6 42.74 12.85 -3.26
C ASN A 6 42.44 11.62 -2.38
N PRO A 7 43.28 11.30 -1.37
CA PRO A 7 43.05 10.16 -0.50
C PRO A 7 41.64 10.20 0.13
N LEU A 8 41.09 11.40 0.35
CA LEU A 8 39.72 11.58 0.80
C LEU A 8 38.67 11.06 -0.19
N ARG A 9 38.88 11.25 -1.50
CA ARG A 9 37.98 10.74 -2.55
C ARG A 9 38.05 9.22 -2.65
N LEU A 10 39.24 8.63 -2.48
CA LEU A 10 39.40 7.18 -2.46
C LEU A 10 38.63 6.57 -1.29
N VAL A 11 38.81 7.12 -0.07
CA VAL A 11 38.09 6.67 1.13
C VAL A 11 36.58 6.78 0.94
N LEU A 12 36.10 7.90 0.40
CA LEU A 12 34.67 8.12 0.17
C LEU A 12 34.08 7.11 -0.83
N LEU A 13 34.80 6.80 -1.91
CA LEU A 13 34.40 5.76 -2.87
C LEU A 13 34.35 4.38 -2.21
N THR A 14 35.35 4.03 -1.38
CA THR A 14 35.36 2.75 -0.67
C THR A 14 34.16 2.61 0.28
N VAL A 15 33.81 3.68 1.00
CA VAL A 15 32.63 3.71 1.89
C VAL A 15 31.33 3.55 1.10
N LEU A 16 31.20 4.25 -0.03
CA LEU A 16 30.02 4.15 -0.91
C LEU A 16 29.84 2.73 -1.46
N ILE A 17 30.91 2.12 -1.95
CA ILE A 17 30.88 0.75 -2.48
C ILE A 17 30.50 -0.23 -1.36
N GLY A 18 31.08 -0.08 -0.17
CA GLY A 18 30.73 -0.92 0.99
C GLY A 18 29.26 -0.75 1.41
N TYR A 19 28.74 0.47 1.39
CA TYR A 19 27.34 0.76 1.72
C TYR A 19 26.36 0.09 0.75
N PHE A 20 26.60 0.19 -0.56
CA PHE A 20 25.74 -0.45 -1.54
C PHE A 20 25.85 -1.98 -1.52
N ALA A 21 27.05 -2.52 -1.32
CA ALA A 21 27.23 -3.97 -1.12
C ALA A 21 26.44 -4.46 0.10
N PHE A 22 26.44 -3.70 1.20
CA PHE A 22 25.67 -3.99 2.40
C PHE A 22 24.15 -3.86 2.19
N LEU A 23 23.68 -2.93 1.36
CA LEU A 23 22.27 -2.84 1.02
C LEU A 23 21.81 -4.03 0.17
N PHE A 24 22.66 -4.53 -0.75
CA PHE A 24 22.36 -5.71 -1.56
C PHE A 24 22.33 -7.02 -0.75
N THR A 25 23.03 -7.08 0.38
CA THR A 25 22.95 -8.24 1.29
C THR A 25 21.80 -8.16 2.29
N ARG A 26 21.07 -7.03 2.35
CA ARG A 26 19.85 -6.99 3.16
C ARG A 26 18.76 -7.83 2.49
N PRO A 27 18.19 -8.83 3.19
CA PRO A 27 17.03 -9.54 2.71
C PRO A 27 15.92 -8.51 2.43
N GLN A 28 15.44 -8.44 1.19
CA GLN A 28 14.18 -7.77 0.96
C GLN A 28 13.10 -8.57 1.69
N PRO A 29 12.12 -7.93 2.34
CA PRO A 29 10.96 -8.64 2.84
C PRO A 29 10.30 -9.35 1.65
N GLU A 30 10.46 -10.67 1.57
CA GLU A 30 9.71 -11.49 0.63
C GLU A 30 8.24 -11.41 1.02
N GLU A 31 7.46 -10.70 0.21
CA GLU A 31 6.01 -10.84 0.25
C GLU A 31 5.68 -12.32 0.03
N PRO A 32 4.97 -12.96 0.97
CA PRO A 32 4.68 -14.38 0.86
C PRO A 32 3.77 -14.59 -0.35
N LEU A 33 4.30 -15.27 -1.37
CA LEU A 33 3.49 -15.79 -2.46
C LEU A 33 2.59 -16.90 -1.89
N VAL A 34 1.41 -16.52 -1.39
CA VAL A 34 0.43 -17.44 -0.84
C VAL A 34 -0.11 -18.29 -1.99
N THR A 35 0.50 -19.45 -2.22
CA THR A 35 -0.12 -20.53 -3.00
C THR A 35 -1.28 -21.08 -2.17
N GLN A 36 -2.49 -20.55 -2.36
CA GLN A 36 -3.69 -21.14 -1.79
C GLN A 36 -4.03 -22.41 -2.58
N VAL A 37 -3.69 -23.57 -2.02
CA VAL A 37 -4.33 -24.85 -2.36
C VAL A 37 -5.61 -24.92 -1.54
N PRO A 38 -6.83 -24.93 -2.13
CA PRO A 38 -8.02 -25.15 -1.35
C PRO A 38 -8.11 -26.63 -0.94
N ALA A 39 -7.95 -26.89 0.36
CA ALA A 39 -8.49 -28.08 1.00
C ALA A 39 -10.03 -28.00 1.02
N PRO A 40 -10.75 -29.14 0.95
CA PRO A 40 -12.20 -29.12 0.86
C PRO A 40 -12.82 -28.89 2.25
N ALA A 41 -13.51 -27.77 2.47
CA ALA A 41 -14.43 -27.63 3.59
C ALA A 41 -15.49 -26.53 3.41
N THR A 42 -16.74 -27.00 3.40
CA THR A 42 -17.97 -26.40 3.97
C THR A 42 -18.22 -24.90 3.83
N THR A 43 -19.22 -24.63 2.99
CA THR A 43 -20.00 -23.40 2.75
C THR A 43 -20.31 -22.57 4.01
N PRO A 44 -19.85 -21.31 4.07
CA PRO A 44 -20.57 -20.22 4.70
C PRO A 44 -21.45 -19.51 3.65
N ALA A 45 -22.64 -19.03 4.05
CA ALA A 45 -23.64 -18.42 3.19
C ALA A 45 -23.07 -17.33 2.24
N PRO A 46 -23.59 -17.21 1.00
CA PRO A 46 -23.10 -16.22 0.05
C PRO A 46 -23.42 -14.81 0.56
N THR A 47 -22.40 -14.12 1.07
CA THR A 47 -22.44 -12.65 1.09
C THR A 47 -22.43 -12.24 -0.37
N ALA A 48 -23.44 -11.48 -0.80
CA ALA A 48 -23.59 -11.05 -2.18
C ALA A 48 -22.28 -10.41 -2.66
N THR A 49 -21.55 -11.11 -3.53
CA THR A 49 -20.40 -10.54 -4.23
C THR A 49 -20.95 -9.43 -5.12
N PRO A 50 -20.59 -8.15 -4.89
CA PRO A 50 -21.03 -7.11 -5.80
C PRO A 50 -20.43 -7.41 -7.18
N THR A 51 -21.32 -7.57 -8.17
CA THR A 51 -21.00 -8.06 -9.51
C THR A 51 -20.07 -7.14 -10.30
N ASN A 52 -19.81 -5.91 -9.81
CA ASN A 52 -18.99 -4.89 -10.47
C ASN A 52 -17.84 -4.36 -9.60
N CYS A 53 -17.43 -5.05 -8.54
CA CYS A 53 -16.24 -4.64 -7.79
C CYS A 53 -14.97 -4.93 -8.58
N LEU A 54 -14.43 -3.90 -9.25
CA LEU A 54 -13.25 -3.99 -10.10
C LEU A 54 -11.93 -3.80 -9.34
N GLY A 55 -11.98 -3.49 -8.05
CA GLY A 55 -10.80 -3.23 -7.22
C GLY A 55 -10.87 -3.88 -5.84
N GLN A 56 -9.72 -4.19 -5.25
CA GLN A 56 -9.62 -4.74 -3.90
C GLN A 56 -8.57 -3.99 -3.09
N ILE A 57 -8.90 -3.65 -1.84
CA ILE A 57 -7.93 -3.11 -0.89
C ILE A 57 -7.09 -4.28 -0.35
N THR A 58 -5.80 -4.29 -0.66
CA THR A 58 -4.86 -5.32 -0.20
C THR A 58 -4.09 -4.92 1.04
N GLN A 59 -3.90 -3.62 1.26
CA GLN A 59 -3.19 -3.10 2.43
C GLN A 59 -3.81 -1.80 2.93
N VAL A 60 -3.82 -1.63 4.24
CA VAL A 60 -4.27 -0.41 4.91
C VAL A 60 -3.28 -0.02 6.00
N ALA A 61 -2.80 1.21 5.97
CA ALA A 61 -2.03 1.81 7.05
C ALA A 61 -2.73 3.08 7.55
N GLN A 62 -3.11 3.09 8.82
CA GLN A 62 -3.76 4.22 9.47
C GLN A 62 -2.72 5.10 10.16
N GLY A 63 -2.68 6.37 9.78
CA GLY A 63 -1.96 7.44 10.47
C GLY A 63 -2.94 8.37 11.19
N VAL A 64 -2.39 9.35 11.93
CA VAL A 64 -3.20 10.29 12.74
C VAL A 64 -4.12 11.17 11.89
N ASN A 65 -3.65 11.61 10.72
CA ASN A 65 -4.38 12.48 9.79
C ASN A 65 -4.31 12.00 8.33
N GLU A 66 -3.83 10.78 8.11
CA GLU A 66 -3.76 10.17 6.78
C GLU A 66 -4.08 8.69 6.87
N ILE A 67 -4.71 8.16 5.83
CA ILE A 67 -4.81 6.72 5.58
C ILE A 67 -4.11 6.41 4.27
N ARG A 68 -3.30 5.35 4.28
CA ARG A 68 -2.65 4.82 3.09
C ARG A 68 -3.28 3.50 2.72
N LEU A 69 -3.67 3.38 1.47
CA LEU A 69 -4.33 2.21 0.91
C LEU A 69 -3.50 1.68 -0.25
N THR A 70 -3.34 0.37 -0.29
CA THR A 70 -2.90 -0.32 -1.50
C THR A 70 -4.13 -0.98 -2.12
N ILE A 71 -4.44 -0.63 -3.36
CA ILE A 71 -5.58 -1.15 -4.11
C ILE A 71 -5.07 -1.86 -5.35
N THR A 72 -5.48 -3.11 -5.54
CA THR A 72 -5.30 -3.84 -6.79
C THR A 72 -6.56 -3.74 -7.63
N GLY A 73 -6.42 -3.68 -8.96
CA GLY A 73 -7.54 -3.45 -9.87
C GLY A 73 -7.87 -1.97 -10.05
N SER A 74 -9.13 -1.64 -10.33
CA SER A 74 -9.57 -0.28 -10.63
C SER A 74 -10.78 0.12 -9.80
N ALA A 75 -10.77 1.37 -9.34
CA ALA A 75 -11.93 2.05 -8.77
C ALA A 75 -11.86 3.52 -9.16
N GLU A 76 -12.99 4.19 -9.32
CA GLU A 76 -13.03 5.64 -9.60
C GLU A 76 -12.96 6.44 -8.30
N ARG A 77 -13.61 5.95 -7.25
CA ARG A 77 -13.80 6.65 -5.98
C ARG A 77 -13.47 5.75 -4.80
N ILE A 78 -12.95 6.38 -3.74
CA ILE A 78 -12.70 5.79 -2.44
C ILE A 78 -13.54 6.56 -1.43
N LEU A 79 -14.43 5.84 -0.73
CA LEU A 79 -15.20 6.36 0.38
C LEU A 79 -14.49 5.97 1.68
N VAL A 80 -14.15 6.98 2.48
CA VAL A 80 -13.48 6.82 3.77
C VAL A 80 -14.45 7.26 4.85
N TYR A 81 -14.80 6.34 5.73
CA TYR A 81 -15.68 6.59 6.86
C TYR A 81 -14.82 6.98 8.07
N THR A 82 -15.09 8.14 8.65
CA THR A 82 -14.41 8.62 9.87
C THR A 82 -15.44 8.88 10.96
N ASP A 83 -15.01 9.00 12.21
CA ASP A 83 -15.90 9.35 13.33
C ASP A 83 -16.55 10.75 13.18
N GLN A 84 -15.99 11.61 12.33
CA GLN A 84 -16.50 12.97 12.06
C GLN A 84 -17.35 13.07 10.79
N GLY A 85 -17.49 11.97 10.03
CA GLY A 85 -18.24 11.93 8.78
C GLY A 85 -17.49 11.22 7.66
N ASN A 86 -18.13 11.16 6.49
CA ASN A 86 -17.64 10.41 5.35
C ASN A 86 -16.91 11.35 4.38
N ILE A 87 -15.80 10.89 3.84
CA ILE A 87 -15.00 11.59 2.85
C ILE A 87 -15.02 10.75 1.58
N THR A 88 -15.28 11.39 0.45
CA THR A 88 -15.10 10.72 -0.84
C THR A 88 -13.93 11.35 -1.56
N ALA A 89 -13.00 10.51 -1.98
CA ALA A 89 -11.81 10.94 -2.68
C ALA A 89 -11.68 10.20 -4.02
N SER A 90 -11.24 10.90 -5.06
CA SER A 90 -10.98 10.28 -6.36
C SER A 90 -9.68 9.47 -6.30
N THR A 91 -9.67 8.27 -6.89
CA THR A 91 -8.44 7.47 -7.01
C THR A 91 -7.38 8.22 -7.81
N SER A 92 -7.77 8.94 -8.87
CA SER A 92 -6.84 9.70 -9.72
C SER A 92 -6.17 10.90 -9.02
N GLU A 93 -6.79 11.42 -7.97
CA GLU A 93 -6.28 12.58 -7.22
C GLU A 93 -5.48 12.15 -5.99
N THR A 94 -5.83 11.01 -5.39
CA THR A 94 -5.25 10.55 -4.13
C THR A 94 -4.04 9.66 -4.30
N GLY A 95 -3.77 9.19 -5.51
CA GLY A 95 -2.66 8.28 -5.75
C GLY A 95 -2.61 7.71 -7.16
N SER A 96 -1.67 6.80 -7.37
CA SER A 96 -1.49 6.10 -8.65
C SER A 96 -0.70 4.81 -8.44
N ALA A 97 -0.70 3.93 -9.44
CA ALA A 97 0.03 2.66 -9.41
C ALA A 97 -0.33 1.76 -8.22
N GLY A 98 -1.57 1.84 -7.74
CA GLY A 98 -2.07 1.02 -6.65
C GLY A 98 -1.84 1.59 -5.26
N GLU A 99 -1.10 2.69 -5.09
CA GLU A 99 -0.92 3.36 -3.80
C GLU A 99 -1.75 4.65 -3.71
N TYR A 100 -2.56 4.77 -2.67
CA TYR A 100 -3.47 5.91 -2.45
C TYR A 100 -3.31 6.48 -1.05
N ARG A 101 -3.28 7.80 -0.94
CA ARG A 101 -3.07 8.52 0.32
C ARG A 101 -4.19 9.54 0.50
N ILE A 102 -5.06 9.30 1.48
CA ILE A 102 -6.20 10.15 1.75
C ILE A 102 -5.96 10.85 3.08
N ARG A 103 -6.09 12.19 3.09
CA ARG A 103 -6.03 12.97 4.33
C ARG A 103 -7.37 12.87 5.03
N THR A 104 -7.33 12.49 6.31
CA THR A 104 -8.53 12.37 7.13
C THR A 104 -8.43 13.34 8.31
N PRO A 105 -9.48 14.09 8.64
CA PRO A 105 -9.51 14.99 9.80
C PRO A 105 -9.68 14.24 11.13
N ALA A 106 -10.04 12.96 11.07
CA ALA A 106 -10.29 12.08 12.20
C ALA A 106 -9.88 10.63 11.89
N PRO A 107 -9.81 9.76 12.91
CA PRO A 107 -9.54 8.35 12.72
C PRO A 107 -10.53 7.69 11.75
N THR A 108 -10.02 6.83 10.88
CA THR A 108 -10.81 6.08 9.90
C THR A 108 -11.41 4.84 10.53
N THR A 109 -12.72 4.67 10.43
CA THR A 109 -13.44 3.50 10.95
C THR A 109 -13.69 2.44 9.88
N ALA A 110 -13.87 2.85 8.63
CA ALA A 110 -14.04 1.95 7.50
C ALA A 110 -13.64 2.60 6.17
N VAL A 111 -13.40 1.79 5.15
CA VAL A 111 -13.09 2.23 3.78
C VAL A 111 -13.90 1.40 2.80
N GLN A 112 -14.37 2.02 1.73
CA GLN A 112 -15.11 1.35 0.66
C GLN A 112 -14.63 1.88 -0.69
N LEU A 113 -14.45 0.98 -1.65
CA LEU A 113 -14.27 1.38 -3.05
C LEU A 113 -15.61 1.40 -3.77
N ASP A 114 -15.66 2.13 -4.89
CA ASP A 114 -16.81 2.16 -5.78
C ASP A 114 -17.28 0.74 -6.15
N ASP A 115 -18.58 0.48 -5.97
CA ASP A 115 -19.22 -0.82 -6.16
C ASP A 115 -18.57 -2.02 -5.41
N CYS A 116 -17.78 -1.76 -4.38
CA CYS A 116 -17.10 -2.77 -3.57
C CYS A 116 -17.65 -2.84 -2.14
N PRO A 117 -17.46 -3.98 -1.45
CA PRO A 117 -17.87 -4.11 -0.06
C PRO A 117 -17.08 -3.16 0.85
N VAL A 118 -17.71 -2.75 1.95
CA VAL A 118 -17.08 -1.93 2.99
C VAL A 118 -16.07 -2.78 3.75
N LEU A 119 -14.83 -2.29 3.85
CA LEU A 119 -13.78 -2.82 4.70
C LEU A 119 -13.79 -2.07 6.04
N ASN A 120 -14.22 -2.74 7.09
CA ASN A 120 -14.17 -2.20 8.45
C ASN A 120 -12.73 -2.29 8.99
N LEU A 121 -12.30 -1.24 9.67
CA LEU A 121 -10.94 -1.10 10.21
C LEU A 121 -10.88 -1.06 11.75
N ARG A 122 -12.03 -1.25 12.41
CA ARG A 122 -12.22 -1.20 13.85
C ARG A 122 -12.27 -2.60 14.47
#